data_AF-A0A804NPR5-F1
#
_entry.id   AF-A0A804NPR5-F1
#
_cell.length_a   1.000
_cell.length_b   1.000
_cell.length_c   1.000
_cell.angle_alpha   90.00
_cell.angle_beta   90.00
_cell.angle_gamma   90.00
#
_symmetry.space_group_name_H-M   'P 1'
#
loop_
_entity.id
_entity.type
_entity.pdbx_description
1 polymer ?
#
loop_
_entity_poly.entity_id
_entity_poly.type
_entity_poly.pdbx_seq_one_letter_code
_entity_poly.pdbx_strand_id
1 'polypeptide(L)'
;MQADVMRNVVPQMESLLWSTTCVLLYQGVRDLWDDVVSTKAWLGGVRFDSLRAFLDAERAVWRMAGSSRATCSSRARWRTWWCMAWGT
;
A
#
# COMPACT_ATOMS: atom_id res chain seq x y z
N MET A 1 15.41 31.93 -3.61
CA MET A 1 14.40 31.20 -2.81
C MET A 1 14.54 29.74 -3.13
N GLN A 2 14.95 28.92 -2.17
CA GLN A 2 15.02 27.47 -2.35
C GLN A 2 13.60 26.95 -2.15
N ALA A 3 13.00 26.38 -3.20
CA ALA A 3 11.68 25.78 -3.09
C ALA A 3 11.73 24.67 -2.03
N ASP A 4 10.64 24.50 -1.28
CA ASP A 4 10.52 23.46 -0.26
C ASP A 4 10.40 22.11 -0.98
N VAL A 5 11.55 21.58 -1.41
CA VAL A 5 11.64 20.29 -2.09
C VAL A 5 11.49 19.22 -1.01
N MET A 6 10.40 18.46 -1.11
CA MET A 6 10.09 17.41 -0.16
C MET A 6 11.27 16.43 -0.05
N ARG A 7 11.79 16.31 1.17
CA ARG A 7 12.79 15.28 1.48
C ARG A 7 12.15 13.90 1.38
N ASN A 8 12.98 12.87 1.28
CA ASN A 8 12.56 11.47 1.16
C ASN A 8 11.43 11.16 2.16
N VAL A 9 10.32 10.65 1.65
CA VAL A 9 9.10 10.31 2.42
C VAL A 9 9.26 9.04 3.26
N VAL A 10 10.27 8.21 2.96
CA VAL A 10 10.48 6.90 3.61
C VAL A 10 10.50 6.98 5.14
N PRO A 11 11.25 7.89 5.81
CA PRO A 11 11.28 7.94 7.27
C PRO A 11 9.92 8.28 7.90
N GLN A 12 9.14 9.11 7.21
CA GLN A 12 7.80 9.48 7.66
C GLN A 12 6.83 8.31 7.49
N MET A 13 6.98 7.59 6.37
CA MET A 13 6.22 6.36 6.12
C MET A 13 6.55 5.29 7.17
N GLU A 14 7.83 5.07 7.49
CA GLU A 14 8.25 4.12 8.54
C GLU A 14 7.65 4.49 9.89
N SER A 15 7.68 5.78 10.27
CA SER A 15 7.06 6.25 11.50
C SER A 15 5.54 6.00 11.55
N LEU A 16 4.84 6.14 10.42
CA LEU A 16 3.41 5.87 10.32
C LEU A 16 3.10 4.37 10.35
N LEU A 17 3.99 3.55 9.80
CA LEU A 17 3.84 2.08 9.82
C LEU A 17 4.13 1.49 11.19
N TRP A 18 4.95 2.15 12.02
CA TRP A 18 5.15 1.78 13.42
C TRP A 18 4.06 2.30 14.36
N SER A 19 3.25 3.27 13.94
CA SER A 19 2.08 3.73 14.70
C SER A 19 0.85 2.89 14.38
N THR A 20 -0.23 3.07 15.16
CA THR A 20 -1.52 2.39 14.97
C THR A 20 -2.29 2.78 13.70
N THR A 21 -1.61 3.33 12.70
CA THR A 21 -2.21 4.02 11.57
C THR A 21 -2.27 3.10 10.36
N CYS A 22 -3.48 2.88 9.84
CA CYS A 22 -3.64 2.18 8.57
C CYS A 22 -3.29 3.10 7.40
N VAL A 23 -2.28 2.72 6.62
CA VAL A 23 -1.84 3.46 5.44
C VAL A 23 -2.26 2.73 4.17
N LEU A 24 -2.93 3.43 3.26
CA LEU A 24 -3.27 2.93 1.92
C LEU A 24 -2.49 3.72 0.88
N LEU A 25 -1.64 3.02 0.12
CA LEU A 25 -0.98 3.58 -1.05
C LEU A 25 -1.76 3.17 -2.31
N TYR A 26 -2.16 4.16 -3.11
CA TYR A 26 -2.83 3.94 -4.40
C TYR A 26 -2.04 4.62 -5.50
N GLN A 27 -2.06 4.02 -6.70
CA GLN A 27 -1.34 4.55 -7.84
C GLN A 27 -2.08 4.23 -9.14
N GLY A 28 -2.04 5.18 -10.07
CA GLY A 28 -2.52 4.98 -11.43
C GLY A 28 -1.53 4.16 -12.24
N VAL A 29 -1.99 3.13 -12.95
CA VAL A 29 -1.13 2.29 -13.81
C VAL A 29 -0.57 3.02 -15.04
N ARG A 30 -1.08 4.23 -15.33
CA ARG A 30 -0.66 5.06 -16.47
C ARG A 30 0.01 6.36 -16.04
N ASP A 31 0.41 6.46 -14.78
CA ASP A 31 1.17 7.60 -14.31
C ASP A 31 2.59 7.55 -14.90
N LEU A 32 3.02 8.66 -15.50
CA LEU A 32 4.29 8.78 -16.21
C LEU A 32 5.41 9.29 -15.30
N TRP A 33 5.07 10.02 -14.22
CA TRP A 33 6.06 10.61 -13.33
C TRP A 33 6.36 9.69 -12.16
N ASP A 34 5.31 9.15 -11.56
CA ASP A 34 5.41 8.16 -10.51
C ASP A 34 4.91 6.83 -11.08
N ASP A 35 5.81 6.04 -11.65
CA ASP A 35 5.45 4.72 -12.20
C ASP A 35 5.33 3.66 -11.09
N VAL A 36 4.53 2.63 -11.36
CA VAL A 36 4.29 1.49 -10.45
C VAL A 36 5.58 0.75 -10.10
N VAL A 37 6.55 0.70 -11.02
CA VAL A 37 7.84 0.06 -10.76
C VAL A 37 8.66 0.89 -9.76
N SER A 38 8.69 2.22 -9.92
CA SER A 38 9.36 3.12 -8.98
C SER A 38 8.77 3.00 -7.58
N THR A 39 7.44 2.98 -7.47
CA THR A 39 6.75 2.83 -6.19
C THR A 39 7.09 1.52 -5.49
N LYS A 40 7.08 0.42 -6.22
CA LYS A 40 7.47 -0.88 -5.68
C LYS A 40 8.94 -0.92 -5.25
N ALA A 41 9.83 -0.26 -6.00
CA ALA A 41 11.24 -0.23 -5.69
C ALA A 41 11.51 0.48 -4.34
N TRP A 42 10.91 1.66 -4.10
CA TRP A 42 11.12 2.35 -2.83
C TRP A 42 10.40 1.66 -1.66
N LEU A 43 9.22 1.07 -1.87
CA LEU A 43 8.55 0.26 -0.85
C LEU A 43 9.40 -0.90 -0.36
N GLY A 44 10.21 -1.50 -1.25
CA GLY A 44 11.18 -2.54 -0.88
C GLY A 44 12.30 -2.07 0.06
N GLY A 45 12.53 -0.75 0.15
CA GLY A 45 13.51 -0.14 1.05
C GLY A 45 12.97 0.31 2.40
N VAL A 46 11.64 0.29 2.59
CA VAL A 46 10.98 0.71 3.84
C VAL A 46 11.22 -0.34 4.92
N ARG A 47 11.67 0.06 6.11
CA ARG A 47 11.87 -0.84 7.24
C ARG A 47 10.59 -1.01 8.03
N PHE A 48 9.87 -2.09 7.74
CA PHE A 48 8.65 -2.47 8.45
C PHE A 48 8.59 -3.99 8.65
N ASP A 49 8.20 -4.42 9.85
CA ASP A 49 8.28 -5.83 10.28
C ASP A 49 7.47 -6.79 9.40
N SER A 50 6.33 -6.34 8.88
CA SER A 50 5.48 -7.14 7.99
C SER A 50 5.66 -6.80 6.50
N LEU A 51 6.74 -6.11 6.11
CA LEU A 51 6.97 -5.75 4.70
C LEU A 51 7.07 -7.01 3.82
N ARG A 52 7.79 -8.04 4.28
CA ARG A 52 7.93 -9.32 3.56
C ARG A 52 6.56 -9.95 3.31
N ALA A 53 5.73 -10.04 4.34
CA ALA A 53 4.38 -10.57 4.24
C ALA A 53 3.50 -9.72 3.30
N PHE A 54 3.67 -8.39 3.29
CA PHE A 54 2.99 -7.50 2.35
C PHE A 54 3.42 -7.74 0.90
N LEU A 55 4.72 -7.91 0.64
CA LEU A 55 5.25 -8.13 -0.69
C LEU A 55 4.87 -9.51 -1.26
N ASP A 56 4.79 -10.52 -0.39
CA ASP A 56 4.47 -11.90 -0.75
C ASP A 56 2.96 -12.18 -0.83
N ALA A 57 2.11 -11.24 -0.41
CA ALA A 57 0.66 -11.42 -0.41
C ALA A 57 0.08 -11.61 -1.82
N GLU A 58 -0.88 -12.52 -1.97
CA GLU A 58 -1.62 -12.71 -3.22
C GLU A 58 -2.34 -11.41 -3.62
N ARG A 59 -2.11 -10.96 -4.86
CA ARG A 59 -2.74 -9.78 -5.41
C ARG A 59 -4.12 -10.12 -5.94
N ALA A 60 -5.15 -9.51 -5.38
CA ALA A 60 -6.50 -9.60 -5.92
C ALA A 60 -6.78 -8.45 -6.91
N VAL A 61 -7.48 -8.75 -8.00
CA VAL A 61 -8.00 -7.72 -8.92
C VAL A 61 -9.30 -7.18 -8.33
N TRP A 62 -9.27 -5.91 -7.93
CA TRP A 62 -10.47 -5.22 -7.46
C TRP A 62 -11.34 -4.81 -8.65
N ARG A 63 -12.64 -5.13 -8.57
CA ARG A 63 -13.63 -4.69 -9.54
C ARG A 63 -14.68 -3.86 -8.82
N MET A 64 -14.91 -2.65 -9.30
CA MET A 64 -16.11 -1.91 -8.91
C MET A 64 -17.31 -2.62 -9.55
N ALA A 65 -18.20 -3.13 -8.72
CA ALA A 65 -19.51 -3.54 -9.20
C ALA A 65 -20.24 -2.27 -9.64
N GLY A 66 -20.76 -2.26 -10.86
CA GLY A 66 -21.51 -1.12 -11.39
C GLY A 66 -22.59 -0.71 -10.38
N SER A 67 -22.50 0.53 -9.91
CA SER A 67 -23.48 1.22 -9.06
C SER A 67 -23.79 0.65 -7.66
N SER A 68 -23.40 -0.57 -7.29
CA SER A 68 -23.62 -1.07 -5.91
C SER A 68 -22.50 -1.99 -5.42
N ARG A 69 -21.78 -1.54 -4.39
CA ARG A 69 -20.74 -2.22 -3.59
C ARG A 69 -19.76 -3.11 -4.36
N ALA A 70 -18.54 -2.61 -4.54
CA ALA A 70 -17.41 -3.37 -5.08
C ALA A 70 -17.27 -4.74 -4.40
N THR A 71 -17.21 -5.79 -5.22
CA THR A 71 -17.03 -7.18 -4.80
C THR A 71 -15.66 -7.67 -5.26
N CYS A 72 -14.93 -8.33 -4.37
CA CYS A 72 -13.63 -8.91 -4.69
C CYS A 72 -13.86 -10.23 -5.43
N SER A 73 -13.54 -10.27 -6.73
CA SER A 73 -13.62 -11.47 -7.57
C SER A 73 -12.32 -12.28 -7.47
N SER A 74 -12.02 -12.82 -6.30
CA SER A 74 -11.16 -13.98 -6.18
C SER A 74 -11.75 -14.87 -5.10
N ARG A 75 -11.71 -16.19 -5.32
CA ARG A 75 -12.08 -17.21 -4.34
C ARG A 75 -11.01 -17.29 -3.22
N ALA A 76 -10.41 -16.15 -2.88
CA ALA A 76 -9.55 -15.95 -1.74
C ALA A 76 -10.47 -15.67 -0.55
N ARG A 77 -10.64 -16.69 0.30
CA ARG A 77 -11.33 -16.61 1.58
C ARG A 77 -10.55 -15.65 2.49
N TRP A 78 -10.67 -14.35 2.26
CA TRP A 78 -10.19 -13.32 3.17
C TRP A 78 -11.28 -12.26 3.31
N ARG A 79 -12.15 -12.52 4.29
CA ARG A 79 -12.70 -11.45 5.14
C ARG A 79 -11.48 -10.74 5.75
N THR A 80 -11.51 -9.41 5.85
CA THR A 80 -10.38 -8.47 6.11
C THR A 80 -9.66 -8.11 4.79
N TRP A 81 -9.71 -6.89 4.22
CA TRP A 81 -9.46 -5.58 4.83
C TRP A 81 -8.51 -5.73 6.00
N TRP A 82 -7.22 -5.97 5.71
CA TRP A 82 -6.04 -5.60 6.52
C TRP A 82 -6.31 -5.19 7.97
N CYS A 83 -6.90 -6.10 8.76
CA CYS A 83 -7.19 -5.94 10.19
C CYS A 83 -6.69 -7.16 10.99
N MET A 84 -5.92 -8.05 10.38
CA MET A 84 -5.29 -9.18 11.06
C MET A 84 -3.75 -9.07 10.97
N ALA A 85 -3.23 -8.02 11.59
CA ALA A 85 -1.85 -7.94 12.08
C ALA A 85 -1.77 -6.84 13.17
N TRP A 86 -2.75 -6.84 14.08
CA TRP A 86 -2.68 -6.06 15.33
C TRP A 86 -2.80 -7.07 16.45
N GLY A 87 -1.67 -7.71 16.77
CA GLY A 87 -1.56 -8.66 17.87
C GLY A 87 -0.99 -7.97 19.10
N THR A 88 -1.85 -7.33 19.87
CA THR A 88 -1.96 -7.36 21.34
C THR A 88 -3.36 -6.95 21.70
#